data_AF-A0A546XMI3-F1
#
_entry.id   AF-A0A546XMI3-F1
#
_cell.length_a   1.000
_cell.length_b   1.000
_cell.length_c   1.000
_cell.angle_alpha   90.00
_cell.angle_beta   90.00
_cell.angle_gamma   90.00
#
_symmetry.space_group_name_H-M   'P 1'
#
loop_
_entity.id
_entity.type
_entity.pdbx_description
1 polymer ?
#
loop_
_entity_poly.entity_id
_entity_poly.type
_entity_poly.pdbx_seq_one_letter_code
_entity_poly.pdbx_strand_id
1 'polypeptide(L)'
;MNISPLRCVHVAVLSLLFTSLLFGAARAQGPSAAQKAVAASDIAALRAALHEDAGVTDGATLSALLRQAIRRLAESDSSDKEEAREIIRVLAASGAPLDRAFETVLGDRIGMPATWIARIPGERRLAVELIGTVPEDLRCPVIVDMAGDGNKGQWENAVAALDTLSSKRRASPECLDLFRIGIRAADPSTVALRMKSLLASGMVPRAQEAARILAVLPADRAGADVAENILKSVDLDAPLPLETFDGYSYRPASLFAYLVNVSLGRFSTPLQQNLASLPAWAEVLARHDRHEETCVDQNIQEAAGAWQNADPEDRSLSEDRKLVFLRAATGWLIRHCAVDSVQKLPWTDMIRRGGRDLVVAAMERGAVFSDPASIINTAICERDAELAIGLMRRDGLNVGLSAFLACLTPAQLTRDGAGDLRMLSWLIRHGADPDETIADASPLAVAELYDRREVAEALKEAGAGSTAFTGEGRRLWLGRLLRLVAGFPPDLLPFEDGYQDTPWSMNVDEKDLDGDGRPEYTVWDNCGSSVCDFAVLMKAGHQWRVLLNDAGSLEQLATKHLGWSDLRVSGRVAAAEYQMTVYRFDGVSYLPLQCETATYEGDGDPVVRPVPCAR
;
A
#
# COMPACT_ATOMS: atom_id res chain seq x y z
N MET A 1 7.44 -26.24 21.09
CA MET A 1 8.00 -27.41 21.78
C MET A 1 9.29 -27.81 21.09
N ASN A 2 10.43 -27.59 21.74
CA ASN A 2 11.77 -27.89 21.23
C ASN A 2 12.07 -29.38 21.38
N ILE A 3 12.36 -30.07 20.28
CA ILE A 3 12.88 -31.44 20.29
C ILE A 3 14.24 -31.42 19.57
N SER A 4 15.30 -31.76 20.32
CA SER A 4 16.70 -31.70 19.90
C SER A 4 17.05 -32.64 18.72
N PRO A 5 18.03 -32.25 17.86
CA PRO A 5 18.46 -33.01 16.69
C PRO A 5 19.15 -34.36 16.99
N LEU A 6 19.55 -34.62 18.24
CA LEU A 6 20.22 -35.87 18.62
C LEU A 6 19.30 -37.10 18.74
N ARG A 7 17.98 -36.92 18.81
CA ARG A 7 17.05 -38.08 18.92
C ARG A 7 16.59 -38.66 17.59
N CYS A 8 16.74 -37.96 16.46
CA CYS A 8 16.42 -38.50 15.14
C CYS A 8 17.45 -39.53 14.64
N VAL A 9 18.72 -39.41 15.07
CA VAL A 9 19.78 -40.34 14.66
C VAL A 9 19.64 -41.71 15.34
N HIS A 10 19.06 -41.79 16.54
CA HIS A 10 18.83 -43.08 17.22
C HIS A 10 17.60 -43.84 16.72
N VAL A 11 16.59 -43.16 16.18
CA VAL A 11 15.42 -43.83 15.57
C VAL A 11 15.76 -44.34 14.16
N ALA A 12 16.58 -43.62 13.39
CA ALA A 12 17.05 -44.08 12.07
C ALA A 12 17.99 -45.30 12.17
N VAL A 13 18.82 -45.39 13.21
CA VAL A 13 19.74 -46.53 13.42
C VAL A 13 19.02 -47.76 14.00
N LEU A 14 17.99 -47.59 14.84
CA LEU A 14 17.20 -48.73 15.33
C LEU A 14 16.28 -49.34 14.26
N SER A 15 15.77 -48.55 13.32
CA SER A 15 14.97 -49.09 12.20
C SER A 15 15.80 -49.86 11.16
N LEU A 16 17.11 -49.57 11.05
CA LEU A 16 18.05 -50.30 10.17
C LEU A 16 18.54 -51.62 10.77
N LEU A 17 18.54 -51.77 12.10
CA LEU A 17 18.95 -53.01 12.78
C LEU A 17 17.82 -54.05 12.93
N PHE A 18 16.55 -53.63 12.88
CA PHE A 18 15.41 -54.55 13.01
C PHE A 18 14.94 -55.18 11.69
N THR A 19 15.39 -54.70 10.54
CA THR A 19 15.13 -55.31 9.22
C THR A 19 15.82 -56.66 9.01
N SER A 20 16.73 -57.06 9.89
CA SER A 20 17.50 -58.31 9.76
C SER A 20 16.84 -59.54 10.41
N LEU A 21 15.69 -59.40 11.10
CA LEU A 21 15.15 -60.47 11.96
C LEU A 21 13.68 -60.88 11.71
N LEU A 22 13.00 -60.36 10.67
CA LEU A 22 11.60 -60.72 10.39
C LEU A 22 11.32 -61.03 8.90
N PHE A 23 12.28 -61.62 8.18
CA PHE A 23 11.98 -62.37 6.95
C PHE A 23 11.56 -63.81 7.31
N GLY A 24 10.31 -63.93 7.76
CA GLY A 24 9.61 -65.21 7.81
C GLY A 24 9.09 -65.58 6.41
N ALA A 25 9.66 -66.64 5.83
CA ALA A 25 9.11 -67.44 4.75
C ALA A 25 8.75 -66.73 3.42
N ALA A 26 9.75 -66.18 2.73
CA ALA A 26 9.79 -66.14 1.26
C ALA A 26 11.13 -66.76 0.83
N ARG A 27 11.10 -67.68 -0.15
CA ARG A 27 12.29 -68.36 -0.69
C ARG A 27 13.38 -67.33 -1.02
N ALA A 28 14.50 -67.37 -0.30
CA ALA A 28 15.68 -66.56 -0.60
C ALA A 28 16.32 -67.06 -1.91
N GLN A 29 15.87 -66.52 -3.04
CA GLN A 29 16.67 -66.53 -4.26
C GLN A 29 17.84 -65.56 -4.04
N GLY A 30 19.08 -66.02 -4.25
CA GLY A 30 20.27 -65.18 -4.15
C GLY A 30 20.21 -64.01 -5.15
N PRO A 31 21.09 -62.99 -5.00
CA PRO A 31 21.06 -61.81 -5.85
C PRO A 31 21.14 -62.19 -7.33
N SER A 32 20.27 -61.60 -8.16
CA SER A 32 20.20 -61.88 -9.60
C SER A 32 21.51 -61.50 -10.30
N ALA A 33 21.74 -62.03 -11.51
CA ALA A 33 22.93 -61.70 -12.30
C ALA A 33 23.06 -60.18 -12.52
N ALA A 34 21.94 -59.49 -12.79
CA ALA A 34 21.89 -58.04 -12.92
C ALA A 34 22.22 -57.30 -11.60
N GLN A 35 21.71 -57.77 -10.45
CA GLN A 35 22.04 -57.17 -9.14
C GLN A 35 23.53 -57.31 -8.79
N LYS A 36 24.13 -58.45 -9.13
CA LYS A 36 25.58 -58.68 -8.96
C LYS A 36 26.39 -57.79 -9.89
N ALA A 37 25.98 -57.64 -11.15
CA ALA A 37 26.64 -56.77 -12.12
C ALA A 37 26.62 -55.30 -11.69
N VAL A 38 25.46 -54.80 -11.20
CA VAL A 38 25.36 -53.44 -10.64
C VAL A 38 26.25 -53.27 -9.40
N ALA A 39 26.31 -54.26 -8.50
CA ALA A 39 27.16 -54.21 -7.33
C ALA A 39 28.67 -54.20 -7.67
N ALA A 40 29.05 -54.91 -8.73
CA ALA A 40 30.44 -55.03 -9.19
C ALA A 40 30.88 -53.90 -10.13
N SER A 41 29.99 -52.95 -10.46
CA SER A 41 30.20 -51.95 -11.51
C SER A 41 30.56 -52.55 -12.89
N ASP A 42 30.07 -53.76 -13.21
CA ASP A 42 30.39 -54.48 -14.45
C ASP A 42 29.34 -54.22 -15.54
N ILE A 43 29.65 -53.29 -16.43
CA ILE A 43 28.78 -52.86 -17.54
C ILE A 43 28.53 -54.02 -18.52
N ALA A 44 29.54 -54.84 -18.80
CA ALA A 44 29.42 -55.94 -19.77
C ALA A 44 28.51 -57.05 -19.22
N ALA A 45 28.71 -57.43 -17.96
CA ALA A 45 27.84 -58.39 -17.29
C ALA A 45 26.40 -57.87 -17.16
N LEU A 46 26.22 -56.56 -16.92
CA LEU A 46 24.89 -55.97 -16.85
C LEU A 46 24.15 -56.04 -18.19
N ARG A 47 24.82 -55.68 -19.30
CA ARG A 47 24.23 -55.76 -20.64
C ARG A 47 23.87 -57.20 -21.02
N ALA A 48 24.73 -58.17 -20.69
CA ALA A 48 24.44 -59.59 -20.90
C ALA A 48 23.21 -60.04 -20.08
N ALA A 49 23.15 -59.68 -18.80
CA ALA A 49 22.04 -60.04 -17.92
C ALA A 49 20.69 -59.44 -18.37
N LEU A 50 20.71 -58.21 -18.90
CA LEU A 50 19.51 -57.54 -19.43
C LEU A 50 19.03 -58.15 -20.77
N HIS A 51 19.91 -58.81 -21.52
CA HIS A 51 19.57 -59.44 -22.79
C HIS A 51 19.03 -60.87 -22.62
N GLU A 52 19.52 -61.60 -21.62
CA GLU A 52 19.20 -63.02 -21.43
C GLU A 52 17.93 -63.27 -20.61
N ASP A 53 17.47 -62.32 -19.79
CA ASP A 53 16.36 -62.52 -18.85
C ASP A 53 15.20 -61.53 -19.08
N ALA A 54 14.12 -62.03 -19.68
CA ALA A 54 12.89 -61.25 -19.90
C ALA A 54 12.27 -60.73 -18.58
N GLY A 55 12.47 -61.42 -17.45
CA GLY A 55 11.97 -60.99 -16.14
C GLY A 55 12.69 -59.78 -15.54
N VAL A 56 13.92 -59.49 -16.00
CA VAL A 56 14.70 -58.32 -15.55
C VAL A 56 14.25 -57.05 -16.27
N THR A 57 13.56 -57.17 -17.40
CA THR A 57 13.00 -56.04 -18.16
C THR A 57 11.68 -55.50 -17.61
N ASP A 58 11.13 -56.11 -16.55
CA ASP A 58 10.00 -55.55 -15.80
C ASP A 58 10.40 -54.23 -15.14
N GLY A 59 9.53 -53.22 -15.23
CA GLY A 59 9.77 -51.88 -14.70
C GLY A 59 10.02 -51.84 -13.20
N ALA A 60 9.44 -52.77 -12.41
CA ALA A 60 9.71 -52.86 -10.97
C ALA A 60 11.13 -53.34 -10.69
N THR A 61 11.59 -54.38 -11.41
CA THR A 61 12.95 -54.92 -11.30
C THR A 61 13.98 -53.88 -11.75
N LEU A 62 13.75 -53.21 -12.89
CA LEU A 62 14.63 -52.14 -13.37
C LEU A 62 14.69 -50.95 -12.41
N SER A 63 13.57 -50.56 -11.79
CA SER A 63 13.53 -49.50 -10.78
C SER A 63 14.36 -49.86 -9.54
N ALA A 64 14.31 -51.12 -9.09
CA ALA A 64 15.13 -51.60 -7.97
C ALA A 64 16.63 -51.58 -8.31
N LEU A 65 17.01 -52.04 -9.51
CA LEU A 65 18.39 -51.99 -10.01
C LEU A 65 18.89 -50.55 -10.13
N LEU A 66 18.04 -49.64 -10.62
CA LEU A 66 18.37 -48.23 -10.73
C LEU A 66 18.60 -47.59 -9.37
N ARG A 67 17.77 -47.88 -8.37
CA ARG A 67 17.99 -47.42 -6.99
C ARG A 67 19.32 -47.92 -6.44
N GLN A 68 19.69 -49.18 -6.70
CA GLN A 68 20.97 -49.76 -6.30
C GLN A 68 22.14 -49.04 -6.99
N ALA A 69 22.04 -48.77 -8.30
CA ALA A 69 23.06 -48.06 -9.05
C ALA A 69 23.27 -46.60 -8.57
N ILE A 70 22.17 -45.89 -8.25
CA ILE A 70 22.24 -44.54 -7.69
C ILE A 70 22.93 -44.53 -6.32
N ARG A 71 22.62 -45.53 -5.48
CA ARG A 71 23.32 -45.70 -4.19
C ARG A 71 24.81 -45.91 -4.38
N ARG A 72 25.18 -46.77 -5.35
CA ARG A 72 26.59 -47.01 -5.66
C ARG A 72 27.28 -45.73 -6.14
N LEU A 73 26.66 -44.96 -7.04
CA LEU A 73 27.18 -43.68 -7.49
C LEU A 73 27.43 -42.69 -6.33
N ALA A 74 26.55 -42.69 -5.32
CA ALA A 74 26.71 -41.85 -4.13
C ALA A 74 27.87 -42.29 -3.22
N GLU A 75 28.19 -43.59 -3.23
CA GLU A 75 29.24 -44.22 -2.40
C GLU A 75 30.59 -44.34 -3.13
N SER A 76 30.65 -44.11 -4.44
CA SER A 76 31.86 -44.22 -5.27
C SER A 76 32.83 -43.03 -5.09
N ASP A 77 34.12 -43.34 -5.04
CA ASP A 77 35.21 -42.38 -5.13
C ASP A 77 35.38 -41.83 -6.56
N SER A 78 36.18 -40.78 -6.75
CA SER A 78 36.25 -40.04 -8.04
C SER A 78 36.66 -40.89 -9.24
N SER A 79 37.41 -41.99 -9.06
CA SER A 79 37.79 -42.91 -10.13
C SER A 79 36.64 -43.82 -10.59
N ASP A 80 35.74 -44.21 -9.67
CA ASP A 80 34.73 -45.26 -9.88
C ASP A 80 33.35 -44.69 -10.22
N LYS A 81 33.25 -43.35 -10.25
CA LYS A 81 32.00 -42.66 -10.57
C LYS A 81 31.60 -42.86 -12.02
N GLU A 82 32.55 -42.89 -12.96
CA GLU A 82 32.18 -42.97 -14.38
C GLU A 82 31.51 -44.30 -14.73
N GLU A 83 32.00 -45.42 -14.19
CA GLU A 83 31.39 -46.73 -14.35
C GLU A 83 29.97 -46.76 -13.74
N ALA A 84 29.79 -46.13 -12.57
CA ALA A 84 28.48 -46.03 -11.95
C ALA A 84 27.50 -45.15 -12.76
N ARG A 85 27.97 -44.04 -13.37
CA ARG A 85 27.15 -43.23 -14.30
C ARG A 85 26.73 -44.07 -15.51
N GLU A 86 27.66 -44.82 -16.08
CA GLU A 86 27.40 -45.63 -17.27
C GLU A 86 26.40 -46.76 -16.99
N ILE A 87 26.46 -47.39 -15.82
CA ILE A 87 25.42 -48.35 -15.39
C ILE A 87 24.04 -47.71 -15.34
N ILE A 88 23.93 -46.51 -14.79
CA ILE A 88 22.65 -45.78 -14.75
C ILE A 88 22.15 -45.50 -16.18
N ARG A 89 23.03 -45.10 -17.10
CA ARG A 89 22.66 -44.91 -18.51
C ARG A 89 22.18 -46.20 -19.17
N VAL A 90 22.84 -47.32 -18.92
CA VAL A 90 22.42 -48.64 -19.45
C VAL A 90 21.04 -49.02 -18.91
N LEU A 91 20.79 -48.84 -17.62
CA LEU A 91 19.48 -49.13 -17.02
C LEU A 91 18.38 -48.22 -17.58
N ALA A 92 18.65 -46.92 -17.72
CA ALA A 92 17.72 -45.97 -18.33
C ALA A 92 17.42 -46.34 -19.80
N ALA A 93 18.44 -46.66 -20.59
CA ALA A 93 18.28 -47.10 -21.99
C ALA A 93 17.51 -48.43 -22.11
N SER A 94 17.51 -49.24 -21.06
CA SER A 94 16.78 -50.51 -21.00
C SER A 94 15.32 -50.36 -20.52
N GLY A 95 14.84 -49.12 -20.36
CA GLY A 95 13.45 -48.82 -19.99
C GLY A 95 13.19 -48.67 -18.49
N ALA A 96 14.23 -48.47 -17.66
CA ALA A 96 14.02 -48.17 -16.26
C ALA A 96 13.18 -46.88 -16.10
N PRO A 97 12.08 -46.90 -15.33
CA PRO A 97 11.19 -45.75 -15.23
C PRO A 97 11.87 -44.60 -14.47
N LEU A 98 12.08 -43.48 -15.15
CA LEU A 98 12.66 -42.25 -14.59
C LEU A 98 11.60 -41.25 -14.14
N ASP A 99 10.37 -41.42 -14.60
CA ASP A 99 9.18 -40.61 -14.34
C ASP A 99 8.35 -41.11 -13.13
N ARG A 100 8.74 -42.24 -12.54
CA ARG A 100 8.06 -42.84 -11.38
C ARG A 100 8.89 -42.64 -10.13
N ALA A 101 8.21 -42.20 -9.07
CA ALA A 101 8.85 -42.06 -7.77
C ALA A 101 9.26 -43.43 -7.24
N PHE A 102 10.38 -43.44 -6.53
CA PHE A 102 10.74 -44.53 -5.66
C PHE A 102 9.74 -44.65 -4.50
N GLU A 103 9.42 -45.87 -4.09
CA GLU A 103 8.55 -46.16 -2.93
C GLU A 103 9.34 -46.69 -1.72
N THR A 104 8.89 -46.37 -0.50
CA THR A 104 9.35 -47.00 0.74
C THR A 104 8.76 -48.40 0.88
N VAL A 105 9.24 -49.15 1.89
CA VAL A 105 8.66 -50.43 2.28
C VAL A 105 7.19 -50.30 2.71
N LEU A 106 6.76 -49.09 3.12
CA LEU A 106 5.39 -48.77 3.50
C LEU A 106 4.54 -48.22 2.34
N GLY A 107 5.12 -48.11 1.13
CA GLY A 107 4.44 -47.59 -0.06
C GLY A 107 4.48 -46.07 -0.22
N ASP A 108 5.21 -45.35 0.64
CA ASP A 108 5.32 -43.89 0.53
C ASP A 108 6.26 -43.49 -0.59
N ARG A 109 5.90 -42.47 -1.37
CA ARG A 109 6.74 -41.92 -2.45
C ARG A 109 7.90 -41.11 -1.85
N ILE A 110 9.13 -41.38 -2.28
CA ILE A 110 10.37 -40.75 -1.77
C ILE A 110 11.18 -39.99 -2.84
N GLY A 111 10.55 -39.62 -3.95
CA GLY A 111 11.15 -38.83 -5.05
C GLY A 111 11.55 -39.68 -6.25
N MET A 112 11.73 -39.03 -7.40
CA MET A 112 12.06 -39.67 -8.67
C MET A 112 13.56 -39.92 -8.85
N PRO A 113 13.99 -40.89 -9.69
CA PRO A 113 15.40 -41.23 -9.86
C PRO A 113 16.31 -40.05 -10.20
N ALA A 114 15.88 -39.16 -11.10
CA ALA A 114 16.66 -37.97 -11.45
C ALA A 114 16.86 -37.02 -10.26
N THR A 115 15.87 -36.86 -9.39
CA THR A 115 15.95 -36.08 -8.15
C THR A 115 16.99 -36.66 -7.20
N TRP A 116 17.02 -38.00 -7.04
CA TRP A 116 18.02 -38.68 -6.21
C TRP A 116 19.44 -38.51 -6.76
N ILE A 117 19.62 -38.63 -8.08
CA ILE A 117 20.92 -38.42 -8.72
C ILE A 117 21.38 -36.97 -8.53
N ALA A 118 20.47 -36.01 -8.69
CA ALA A 118 20.77 -34.59 -8.53
C ALA A 118 21.22 -34.20 -7.11
N ARG A 119 20.91 -35.02 -6.09
CA ARG A 119 21.40 -34.81 -4.71
C ARG A 119 22.89 -35.13 -4.57
N ILE A 120 23.45 -35.94 -5.47
CA ILE A 120 24.85 -36.37 -5.41
C ILE A 120 25.74 -35.22 -5.91
N PRO A 121 26.72 -34.73 -5.12
CA PRO A 121 27.59 -33.63 -5.53
C PRO A 121 28.32 -33.93 -6.83
N GLY A 122 28.19 -33.01 -7.81
CA GLY A 122 28.80 -33.12 -9.13
C GLY A 122 27.93 -33.79 -10.21
N GLU A 123 26.80 -34.41 -9.84
CA GLU A 123 26.01 -35.25 -10.76
C GLU A 123 24.83 -34.52 -11.42
N ARG A 124 24.78 -33.19 -11.34
CA ARG A 124 23.77 -32.36 -12.01
C ARG A 124 23.66 -32.66 -13.50
N ARG A 125 24.78 -32.79 -14.20
CA ARG A 125 24.79 -33.04 -15.65
C ARG A 125 24.12 -34.37 -15.99
N LEU A 126 24.43 -35.43 -15.24
CA LEU A 126 23.81 -36.73 -15.42
C LEU A 126 22.29 -36.67 -15.15
N ALA A 127 21.87 -35.99 -14.09
CA ALA A 127 20.45 -35.86 -13.79
C ALA A 127 19.67 -35.16 -14.92
N VAL A 128 20.19 -34.04 -15.45
CA VAL A 128 19.57 -33.31 -16.57
C VAL A 128 19.61 -34.13 -17.86
N GLU A 129 20.71 -34.83 -18.14
CA GLU A 129 20.85 -35.75 -19.27
C GLU A 129 19.75 -36.83 -19.24
N LEU A 130 19.54 -37.47 -18.08
CA LEU A 130 18.53 -38.51 -17.90
C LEU A 130 17.10 -37.98 -18.00
N ILE A 131 16.82 -36.76 -17.54
CA ILE A 131 15.51 -36.12 -17.80
C ILE A 131 15.29 -35.97 -19.31
N GLY A 132 16.35 -35.66 -20.07
CA GLY A 132 16.31 -35.56 -21.53
C GLY A 132 15.95 -36.88 -22.25
N THR A 133 16.09 -38.04 -21.60
CA THR A 133 15.71 -39.35 -22.19
C THR A 133 14.26 -39.73 -21.89
N VAL A 134 13.61 -39.11 -20.89
CA VAL A 134 12.19 -39.29 -20.60
C VAL A 134 11.35 -38.74 -21.76
N PRO A 135 10.20 -39.35 -22.11
CA PRO A 135 9.26 -38.74 -23.06
C PRO A 135 8.90 -37.31 -22.64
N GLU A 136 8.86 -36.38 -23.59
CA GLU A 136 8.75 -34.94 -23.30
C GLU A 136 7.48 -34.58 -22.51
N ASP A 137 6.39 -35.33 -22.70
CA ASP A 137 5.13 -35.21 -21.99
C ASP A 137 5.20 -35.62 -20.51
N LEU A 138 6.20 -36.42 -20.13
CA LEU A 138 6.42 -36.90 -18.76
C LEU A 138 7.57 -36.17 -18.04
N ARG A 139 8.31 -35.27 -18.72
CA ARG A 139 9.45 -34.54 -18.15
C ARG A 139 9.05 -33.53 -17.08
N CYS A 140 7.96 -32.78 -17.28
CA CYS A 140 7.52 -31.74 -16.32
C CYS A 140 7.31 -32.31 -14.90
N PRO A 141 6.58 -33.42 -14.70
CA PRO A 141 6.49 -34.07 -13.38
C PRO A 141 7.83 -34.36 -12.70
N VAL A 142 8.85 -34.79 -13.46
CA VAL A 142 10.20 -35.05 -12.92
C VAL A 142 10.88 -33.76 -12.47
N ILE A 143 10.77 -32.72 -13.29
CA ILE A 143 11.36 -31.40 -12.99
C ILE A 143 10.69 -30.77 -11.76
N VAL A 144 9.36 -30.92 -11.63
CA VAL A 144 8.58 -30.44 -10.48
C VAL A 144 8.93 -31.21 -9.21
N ASP A 145 9.05 -32.54 -9.28
CA ASP A 145 9.52 -33.37 -8.16
C ASP A 145 10.90 -32.90 -7.68
N MET A 146 11.82 -32.67 -8.62
CA MET A 146 13.15 -32.15 -8.33
C MET A 146 13.10 -30.78 -7.65
N ALA A 147 12.33 -29.84 -8.18
CA ALA A 147 12.19 -28.51 -7.59
C ALA A 147 11.59 -28.55 -6.16
N GLY A 148 10.72 -29.52 -5.89
CA GLY A 148 10.03 -29.71 -4.61
C GLY A 148 10.87 -30.41 -3.52
N ASP A 149 12.02 -30.99 -3.88
CA ASP A 149 12.83 -31.86 -3.01
C ASP A 149 13.44 -31.17 -1.78
N GLY A 150 13.47 -29.84 -1.74
CA GLY A 150 13.95 -29.03 -0.61
C GLY A 150 15.47 -29.09 -0.36
N ASN A 151 16.21 -30.02 -0.96
CA ASN A 151 17.66 -30.09 -0.87
C ASN A 151 18.35 -28.94 -1.63
N LYS A 152 19.52 -28.52 -1.13
CA LYS A 152 20.31 -27.42 -1.70
C LYS A 152 20.70 -27.73 -3.16
N GLY A 153 20.51 -26.78 -4.07
CA GLY A 153 20.88 -26.93 -5.48
C GLY A 153 19.79 -27.55 -6.36
N GLN A 154 18.73 -28.12 -5.78
CA GLN A 154 17.70 -28.82 -6.54
C GLN A 154 16.84 -27.88 -7.39
N TRP A 155 16.60 -26.66 -6.91
CA TRP A 155 15.93 -25.63 -7.69
C TRP A 155 16.72 -25.31 -8.97
N GLU A 156 18.02 -25.07 -8.85
CA GLU A 156 18.91 -24.75 -9.95
C GLU A 156 19.04 -25.90 -10.94
N ASN A 157 18.98 -27.15 -10.45
CA ASN A 157 18.96 -28.34 -11.29
C ASN A 157 17.64 -28.44 -12.08
N ALA A 158 16.51 -28.22 -11.41
CA ALA A 158 15.19 -28.23 -12.05
C ALA A 158 15.07 -27.14 -13.14
N VAL A 159 15.51 -25.91 -12.83
CA VAL A 159 15.53 -24.80 -13.81
C VAL A 159 16.39 -25.15 -15.02
N ALA A 160 17.54 -25.81 -14.83
CA ALA A 160 18.38 -26.24 -15.95
C ALA A 160 17.75 -27.35 -16.78
N ALA A 161 16.98 -28.23 -16.15
CA ALA A 161 16.26 -29.29 -16.84
C ALA A 161 15.14 -28.74 -17.75
N LEU A 162 14.69 -27.49 -17.58
CA LEU A 162 13.75 -26.84 -18.50
C LEU A 162 14.30 -26.73 -19.94
N ASP A 163 15.63 -26.71 -20.12
CA ASP A 163 16.25 -26.73 -21.44
C ASP A 163 15.98 -28.01 -22.23
N THR A 164 15.57 -29.07 -21.54
CA THR A 164 15.12 -30.33 -22.18
C THR A 164 13.68 -30.25 -22.71
N LEU A 165 12.94 -29.17 -22.44
CA LEU A 165 11.55 -28.99 -22.87
C LEU A 165 11.44 -27.98 -24.00
N SER A 166 10.53 -28.25 -24.95
CA SER A 166 10.05 -27.24 -25.90
C SER A 166 9.27 -26.12 -25.20
N SER A 167 9.18 -24.96 -25.84
CA SER A 167 8.36 -23.84 -25.37
C SER A 167 6.90 -24.23 -25.11
N LYS A 168 6.32 -25.08 -25.98
CA LYS A 168 4.96 -25.60 -25.83
C LYS A 168 4.79 -26.39 -24.53
N ARG A 169 5.78 -27.22 -24.16
CA ARG A 169 5.71 -28.02 -22.93
C ARG A 169 5.97 -27.20 -21.67
N ARG A 170 6.82 -26.17 -21.73
CA ARG A 170 7.00 -25.24 -20.60
C ARG A 170 5.70 -24.53 -20.19
N ALA A 171 4.75 -24.36 -21.12
CA ALA A 171 3.43 -23.78 -20.88
C ALA A 171 2.36 -24.78 -20.39
N SER A 172 2.70 -26.07 -20.23
CA SER A 172 1.75 -27.09 -19.78
C SER A 172 1.38 -26.88 -18.31
N PRO A 173 0.15 -27.26 -17.88
CA PRO A 173 -0.27 -27.13 -16.49
C PRO A 173 0.70 -27.77 -15.49
N GLU A 174 1.28 -28.91 -15.85
CA GLU A 174 2.22 -29.66 -15.01
C GLU A 174 3.51 -28.87 -14.81
N CYS A 175 4.02 -28.18 -15.82
CA CYS A 175 5.22 -27.36 -15.70
C CYS A 175 4.98 -26.06 -14.93
N LEU A 176 3.78 -25.47 -15.04
CA LEU A 176 3.43 -24.24 -14.33
C LEU A 176 3.41 -24.41 -12.80
N ASP A 177 3.32 -25.64 -12.31
CA ASP A 177 3.46 -25.98 -10.88
C ASP A 177 4.81 -25.54 -10.28
N LEU A 178 5.84 -25.32 -11.12
CA LEU A 178 7.11 -24.72 -10.70
C LEU A 178 6.94 -23.31 -10.12
N PHE A 179 6.01 -22.50 -10.63
CA PHE A 179 5.71 -21.19 -10.05
C PHE A 179 5.16 -21.33 -8.62
N ARG A 180 4.26 -22.30 -8.41
CA ARG A 180 3.70 -22.61 -7.08
C ARG A 180 4.78 -23.07 -6.11
N ILE A 181 5.71 -23.93 -6.54
CA ILE A 181 6.85 -24.36 -5.72
C ILE A 181 7.80 -23.18 -5.42
N GLY A 182 8.04 -22.31 -6.41
CA GLY A 182 8.90 -21.14 -6.26
C GLY A 182 8.37 -20.15 -5.22
N ILE A 183 7.05 -19.92 -5.19
CA ILE A 183 6.36 -19.05 -4.23
C ILE A 183 6.43 -19.60 -2.79
N ARG A 184 6.42 -20.93 -2.61
CA ARG A 184 6.50 -21.57 -1.28
C ARG A 184 7.86 -21.42 -0.59
N ALA A 185 8.80 -20.67 -1.16
CA ALA A 185 10.07 -20.38 -0.51
C ALA A 185 9.84 -19.65 0.83
N ALA A 186 10.56 -20.04 1.87
CA ALA A 186 10.41 -19.47 3.22
C ALA A 186 10.86 -18.00 3.32
N ASP A 187 11.64 -17.52 2.36
CA ASP A 187 12.17 -16.16 2.31
C ASP A 187 11.67 -15.42 1.04
N PRO A 188 10.96 -14.28 1.19
CA PRO A 188 10.52 -13.44 0.08
C PRO A 188 11.62 -13.03 -0.90
N SER A 189 12.86 -12.84 -0.43
CA SER A 189 13.98 -12.47 -1.31
C SER A 189 14.34 -13.59 -2.29
N THR A 190 14.15 -14.84 -1.85
CA THR A 190 14.37 -16.03 -2.68
C THR A 190 13.26 -16.18 -3.72
N VAL A 191 12.04 -15.72 -3.44
CA VAL A 191 10.92 -15.78 -4.40
C VAL A 191 11.27 -14.99 -5.66
N ALA A 192 11.73 -13.73 -5.53
CA ALA A 192 12.08 -12.91 -6.69
C ALA A 192 13.18 -13.56 -7.55
N LEU A 193 14.22 -14.12 -6.93
CA LEU A 193 15.30 -14.82 -7.63
C LEU A 193 14.79 -16.05 -8.40
N ARG A 194 13.94 -16.86 -7.75
CA ARG A 194 13.34 -18.05 -8.35
C ARG A 194 12.43 -17.70 -9.52
N MET A 195 11.60 -16.67 -9.39
CA MET A 195 10.74 -16.20 -10.48
C MET A 195 11.58 -15.69 -11.66
N LYS A 196 12.62 -14.91 -11.38
CA LYS A 196 13.57 -14.45 -12.40
C LYS A 196 14.21 -15.63 -13.15
N SER A 197 14.58 -16.71 -12.47
CA SER A 197 15.14 -17.89 -13.13
C SER A 197 14.14 -18.62 -14.03
N LEU A 198 12.86 -18.73 -13.64
CA LEU A 198 11.84 -19.36 -14.49
C LEU A 198 11.53 -18.51 -15.74
N LEU A 199 11.39 -17.20 -15.55
CA LEU A 199 11.15 -16.25 -16.65
C LEU A 199 12.33 -16.25 -17.63
N ALA A 200 13.57 -16.29 -17.13
CA ALA A 200 14.78 -16.38 -17.96
C ALA A 200 14.85 -17.70 -18.75
N SER A 201 14.29 -18.79 -18.20
CA SER A 201 14.11 -20.07 -18.89
C SER A 201 12.91 -20.07 -19.85
N GLY A 202 12.34 -18.91 -20.18
CA GLY A 202 11.24 -18.79 -21.15
C GLY A 202 9.91 -19.36 -20.67
N MET A 203 9.74 -19.55 -19.35
CA MET A 203 8.42 -19.83 -18.78
C MET A 203 7.62 -18.55 -18.67
N VAL A 204 6.33 -18.61 -18.98
CA VAL A 204 5.39 -17.51 -18.81
C VAL A 204 4.27 -17.99 -17.90
N PRO A 205 4.00 -17.33 -16.75
CA PRO A 205 2.89 -17.70 -15.88
C PRO A 205 1.55 -17.42 -16.57
N ARG A 206 0.48 -18.16 -16.22
CA ARG A 206 -0.87 -17.73 -16.60
C ARG A 206 -1.34 -16.65 -15.63
N ALA A 207 -2.48 -16.04 -15.92
CA ALA A 207 -3.05 -14.99 -15.08
C ALA A 207 -3.15 -15.38 -13.59
N GLN A 208 -3.54 -16.62 -13.28
CA GLN A 208 -3.64 -17.11 -11.91
C GLN A 208 -2.27 -17.17 -11.21
N GLU A 209 -1.25 -17.75 -11.84
CA GLU A 209 0.10 -17.78 -11.26
C GLU A 209 0.65 -16.37 -11.15
N ALA A 210 0.45 -15.52 -12.16
CA ALA A 210 0.87 -14.13 -12.15
C ALA A 210 0.29 -13.37 -10.95
N ALA A 211 -1.01 -13.46 -10.70
CA ALA A 211 -1.66 -12.85 -9.54
C ALA A 211 -1.03 -13.32 -8.22
N ARG A 212 -0.79 -14.62 -8.07
CA ARG A 212 -0.17 -15.21 -6.88
C ARG A 212 1.28 -14.78 -6.68
N ILE A 213 2.07 -14.74 -7.76
CA ILE A 213 3.45 -14.27 -7.73
C ILE A 213 3.47 -12.81 -7.29
N LEU A 214 2.73 -11.96 -8.00
CA LEU A 214 2.63 -10.53 -7.74
C LEU A 214 2.25 -10.24 -6.27
N ALA A 215 1.33 -11.01 -5.69
CA ALA A 215 0.91 -10.85 -4.30
C ALA A 215 2.01 -11.10 -3.24
N VAL A 216 3.03 -11.90 -3.56
CA VAL A 216 4.08 -12.31 -2.60
C VAL A 216 5.45 -11.69 -2.88
N LEU A 217 5.60 -10.91 -3.95
CA LEU A 217 6.89 -10.32 -4.31
C LEU A 217 7.35 -9.31 -3.23
N PRO A 218 8.65 -9.28 -2.91
CA PRO A 218 9.19 -8.28 -2.00
C PRO A 218 9.04 -6.87 -2.61
N ALA A 219 8.90 -5.85 -1.76
CA ALA A 219 8.84 -4.44 -2.17
C ALA A 219 10.25 -3.86 -2.44
N ASP A 220 11.06 -4.57 -3.23
CA ASP A 220 12.43 -4.19 -3.58
C ASP A 220 12.64 -4.20 -5.10
N ARG A 221 13.86 -3.84 -5.54
CA ARG A 221 14.21 -3.79 -6.96
C ARG A 221 14.05 -5.15 -7.67
N ALA A 222 14.34 -6.26 -6.98
CA ALA A 222 14.22 -7.58 -7.58
C ALA A 222 12.75 -7.97 -7.78
N GLY A 223 11.88 -7.64 -6.81
CA GLY A 223 10.44 -7.78 -6.95
C GLY A 223 9.88 -6.93 -8.09
N ALA A 224 10.30 -5.66 -8.17
CA ALA A 224 9.91 -4.74 -9.23
C ALA A 224 10.28 -5.27 -10.64
N ASP A 225 11.52 -5.75 -10.83
CA ASP A 225 11.99 -6.32 -12.11
C ASP A 225 11.13 -7.54 -12.53
N VAL A 226 10.74 -8.39 -11.59
CA VAL A 226 9.89 -9.56 -11.86
C VAL A 226 8.46 -9.12 -12.22
N ALA A 227 7.89 -8.18 -11.46
CA ALA A 227 6.56 -7.65 -11.71
C ALA A 227 6.48 -7.00 -13.10
N GLU A 228 7.48 -6.21 -13.50
CA GLU A 228 7.56 -5.62 -14.83
C GLU A 228 7.56 -6.67 -15.95
N ASN A 229 8.35 -7.74 -15.81
CA ASN A 229 8.36 -8.82 -16.79
C ASN A 229 7.01 -9.54 -16.89
N ILE A 230 6.33 -9.77 -15.76
CA ILE A 230 4.99 -10.36 -15.73
C ILE A 230 4.00 -9.47 -16.47
N LEU A 231 3.95 -8.17 -16.14
CA LEU A 231 3.04 -7.21 -16.77
C LEU A 231 3.22 -7.09 -18.28
N LYS A 232 4.42 -7.35 -18.81
CA LYS A 232 4.72 -7.33 -20.26
C LYS A 232 4.43 -8.65 -20.98
N SER A 233 4.40 -9.77 -20.27
CA SER A 233 4.37 -11.11 -20.89
C SER A 233 3.05 -11.85 -20.69
N VAL A 234 2.27 -11.48 -19.69
CA VAL A 234 0.99 -12.13 -19.37
C VAL A 234 -0.16 -11.38 -20.01
N ASP A 235 -1.11 -12.14 -20.55
CA ASP A 235 -2.40 -11.61 -20.98
C ASP A 235 -3.18 -11.12 -19.74
N LEU A 236 -3.33 -9.81 -19.62
CA LEU A 236 -3.98 -9.18 -18.47
C LEU A 236 -5.50 -9.35 -18.51
N ASP A 237 -6.08 -9.62 -19.68
CA ASP A 237 -7.52 -9.82 -19.87
C ASP A 237 -7.93 -11.28 -19.65
N ALA A 238 -6.95 -12.18 -19.47
CA ALA A 238 -7.23 -13.57 -19.19
C ALA A 238 -7.98 -13.74 -17.84
N PRO A 239 -8.97 -14.64 -17.79
CA PRO A 239 -9.83 -14.79 -16.63
C PRO A 239 -9.08 -15.36 -15.43
N LEU A 240 -9.44 -14.88 -14.24
CA LEU A 240 -8.92 -15.42 -12.98
C LEU A 240 -9.87 -16.49 -12.41
N PRO A 241 -9.40 -17.72 -12.15
CA PRO A 241 -10.23 -18.77 -11.54
C PRO A 241 -10.71 -18.34 -10.15
N LEU A 242 -11.95 -18.69 -9.79
CA LEU A 242 -12.55 -18.35 -8.49
C LEU A 242 -11.71 -18.83 -7.29
N GLU A 243 -11.04 -19.98 -7.43
CA GLU A 243 -10.13 -20.59 -6.44
C GLU A 243 -8.87 -19.76 -6.15
N THR A 244 -8.63 -18.70 -6.92
CA THR A 244 -7.50 -17.78 -6.70
C THR A 244 -7.73 -16.87 -5.48
N PHE A 245 -8.98 -16.72 -5.06
CA PHE A 245 -9.42 -15.67 -4.12
C PHE A 245 -10.07 -16.21 -2.85
N ASP A 246 -9.69 -17.40 -2.38
CA ASP A 246 -10.24 -17.94 -1.12
C ASP A 246 -10.04 -16.94 0.03
N GLY A 247 -11.16 -16.49 0.62
CA GLY A 247 -11.19 -15.48 1.69
C GLY A 247 -11.34 -14.02 1.24
N TYR A 248 -11.40 -13.72 -0.06
CA TYR A 248 -11.69 -12.37 -0.58
C TYR A 248 -13.18 -12.20 -0.94
N SER A 249 -13.76 -11.08 -0.48
CA SER A 249 -15.16 -10.72 -0.73
C SER A 249 -15.42 -10.35 -2.19
N TYR A 250 -14.41 -9.80 -2.87
CA TYR A 250 -14.48 -9.39 -4.27
C TYR A 250 -13.67 -10.34 -5.14
N ARG A 251 -14.25 -10.73 -6.28
CA ARG A 251 -13.65 -11.67 -7.25
C ARG A 251 -13.50 -10.97 -8.59
N PRO A 252 -12.34 -10.35 -8.86
CA PRO A 252 -12.07 -9.73 -10.14
C PRO A 252 -12.06 -10.79 -11.24
N ALA A 253 -12.70 -10.46 -12.37
CA ALA A 253 -12.88 -11.41 -13.46
C ALA A 253 -11.60 -11.61 -14.29
N SER A 254 -10.75 -10.58 -14.38
CA SER A 254 -9.44 -10.64 -15.07
C SER A 254 -8.28 -10.20 -14.18
N LEU A 255 -7.04 -10.49 -14.62
CA LEU A 255 -5.84 -10.00 -13.96
C LEU A 255 -5.76 -8.48 -13.97
N PHE A 256 -6.13 -7.84 -15.07
CA PHE A 256 -6.19 -6.39 -15.16
C PHE A 256 -7.15 -5.80 -14.12
N ALA A 257 -8.37 -6.35 -14.01
CA ALA A 257 -9.36 -5.89 -13.04
C ALA A 257 -8.87 -6.06 -11.59
N TYR A 258 -8.15 -7.15 -11.30
CA TYR A 258 -7.52 -7.37 -10.00
C TYR A 258 -6.45 -6.32 -9.68
N LEU A 259 -5.54 -6.04 -10.62
CA LEU A 259 -4.45 -5.08 -10.40
C LEU A 259 -4.96 -3.64 -10.30
N VAL A 260 -6.01 -3.28 -11.05
CA VAL A 260 -6.71 -2.00 -10.86
C VAL A 260 -7.30 -1.92 -9.45
N ASN A 261 -8.02 -2.95 -9.01
CA ASN A 261 -8.57 -2.99 -7.66
C ASN A 261 -7.50 -2.84 -6.58
N VAL A 262 -6.39 -3.57 -6.69
CA VAL A 262 -5.23 -3.46 -5.77
C VAL A 262 -4.62 -2.05 -5.78
N SER A 263 -4.60 -1.39 -6.95
CA SER A 263 -4.09 -0.02 -7.07
C SER A 263 -4.99 1.00 -6.36
N LEU A 264 -6.28 0.69 -6.22
CA LEU A 264 -7.28 1.55 -5.58
C LEU A 264 -7.46 1.24 -4.08
N GLY A 265 -7.02 0.09 -3.59
CA GLY A 265 -7.20 -0.32 -2.18
C GLY A 265 -6.33 0.45 -1.18
N ARG A 266 -6.44 0.12 0.12
CA ARG A 266 -5.59 0.72 1.17
C ARG A 266 -4.17 0.11 1.18
N PHE A 267 -3.15 0.98 1.20
CA PHE A 267 -1.71 0.62 1.26
C PHE A 267 -1.39 -0.34 2.40
N SER A 268 -1.40 -1.63 2.10
CA SER A 268 -1.12 -2.68 3.10
C SER A 268 -0.40 -3.90 2.53
N THR A 269 -0.32 -4.02 1.20
CA THR A 269 0.29 -5.19 0.55
C THR A 269 1.61 -4.83 -0.18
N PRO A 270 2.61 -5.73 -0.20
CA PRO A 270 3.81 -5.56 -1.01
C PRO A 270 3.52 -5.35 -2.50
N LEU A 271 2.48 -6.01 -3.02
CA LEU A 271 2.03 -5.83 -4.40
C LEU A 271 1.63 -4.39 -4.69
N GLN A 272 0.85 -3.76 -3.81
CA GLN A 272 0.44 -2.38 -4.02
C GLN A 272 1.63 -1.43 -3.99
N GLN A 273 2.60 -1.65 -3.09
CA GLN A 273 3.84 -0.85 -3.05
C GLN A 273 4.70 -1.04 -4.31
N ASN A 274 4.77 -2.27 -4.82
CA ASN A 274 5.43 -2.58 -6.07
C ASN A 274 4.75 -1.88 -7.25
N LEU A 275 3.44 -2.07 -7.44
CA LEU A 275 2.69 -1.37 -8.49
C LEU A 275 2.84 0.15 -8.38
N ALA A 276 2.83 0.69 -7.16
CA ALA A 276 3.04 2.11 -6.88
C ALA A 276 4.51 2.59 -7.00
N SER A 277 5.42 1.75 -7.47
CA SER A 277 6.79 2.15 -7.78
C SER A 277 7.22 1.72 -9.19
N LEU A 278 6.29 1.17 -9.98
CA LEU A 278 6.54 0.59 -11.30
C LEU A 278 6.03 1.48 -12.44
N PRO A 279 6.92 2.13 -13.21
CA PRO A 279 6.53 2.87 -14.40
C PRO A 279 5.75 2.03 -15.42
N ALA A 280 6.10 0.74 -15.55
CA ALA A 280 5.43 -0.18 -16.45
C ALA A 280 3.94 -0.33 -16.16
N TRP A 281 3.52 -0.29 -14.88
CA TRP A 281 2.10 -0.36 -14.54
C TRP A 281 1.34 0.91 -14.92
N ALA A 282 1.95 2.08 -14.74
CA ALA A 282 1.37 3.34 -15.20
C ALA A 282 1.25 3.38 -16.74
N GLU A 283 2.22 2.84 -17.48
CA GLU A 283 2.14 2.69 -18.93
C GLU A 283 1.01 1.75 -19.36
N VAL A 284 0.83 0.63 -18.64
CA VAL A 284 -0.31 -0.28 -18.85
C VAL A 284 -1.62 0.48 -18.64
N LEU A 285 -1.81 1.16 -17.50
CA LEU A 285 -3.00 1.98 -17.23
C LEU A 285 -3.22 3.11 -18.27
N ALA A 286 -2.17 3.62 -18.91
CA ALA A 286 -2.31 4.65 -19.92
C ALA A 286 -2.79 4.11 -21.27
N ARG A 287 -2.41 2.88 -21.62
CA ARG A 287 -2.64 2.29 -22.96
C ARG A 287 -3.70 1.21 -23.00
N HIS A 288 -4.06 0.62 -21.87
CA HIS A 288 -5.00 -0.49 -21.83
C HIS A 288 -6.41 -0.02 -22.18
N ASP A 289 -6.98 -0.61 -23.22
CA ASP A 289 -8.32 -0.28 -23.69
C ASP A 289 -9.40 -0.64 -22.66
N ARG A 290 -10.63 -0.18 -22.93
CA ARG A 290 -11.79 -0.42 -22.07
C ARG A 290 -11.97 -1.93 -21.83
N HIS A 291 -12.09 -2.29 -20.56
CA HIS A 291 -12.41 -3.65 -20.12
C HIS A 291 -13.64 -3.60 -19.20
N GLU A 292 -14.77 -4.14 -19.65
CA GLU A 292 -16.06 -3.98 -18.95
C GLU A 292 -16.04 -4.56 -17.53
N GLU A 293 -15.35 -5.67 -17.35
CA GLU A 293 -15.26 -6.35 -16.06
C GLU A 293 -14.45 -5.56 -15.01
N THR A 294 -13.70 -4.54 -15.43
CA THR A 294 -13.02 -3.62 -14.52
C THR A 294 -13.93 -2.46 -14.09
N CYS A 295 -14.97 -2.17 -14.86
CA CYS A 295 -15.93 -1.10 -14.62
C CYS A 295 -17.10 -1.56 -13.74
N VAL A 296 -16.76 -2.16 -12.59
CA VAL A 296 -17.73 -2.63 -11.59
C VAL A 296 -17.83 -1.65 -10.43
N ASP A 297 -18.99 -1.63 -9.76
CA ASP A 297 -19.25 -0.73 -8.62
C ASP A 297 -18.22 -0.90 -7.49
N GLN A 298 -17.66 -2.09 -7.29
CA GLN A 298 -16.61 -2.31 -6.27
C GLN A 298 -15.37 -1.43 -6.54
N ASN A 299 -14.88 -1.36 -7.78
CA ASN A 299 -13.70 -0.54 -8.09
C ASN A 299 -13.99 0.95 -7.92
N ILE A 300 -15.21 1.39 -8.21
CA ILE A 300 -15.65 2.76 -7.94
C ILE A 300 -15.67 3.04 -6.44
N GLN A 301 -16.18 2.10 -5.62
CA GLN A 301 -16.21 2.22 -4.17
C GLN A 301 -14.81 2.21 -3.54
N GLU A 302 -13.90 1.35 -4.02
CA GLU A 302 -12.51 1.35 -3.56
C GLU A 302 -11.82 2.68 -3.88
N ALA A 303 -11.99 3.18 -5.10
CA ALA A 303 -11.47 4.50 -5.48
C ALA A 303 -12.04 5.59 -4.55
N ALA A 304 -13.35 5.61 -4.33
CA ALA A 304 -13.99 6.57 -3.43
C ALA A 304 -13.44 6.49 -2.00
N GLY A 305 -13.35 5.27 -1.44
CA GLY A 305 -12.81 5.05 -0.11
C GLY A 305 -11.35 5.48 0.01
N ALA A 306 -10.52 5.25 -1.02
CA ALA A 306 -9.12 5.67 -1.01
C ALA A 306 -8.95 7.19 -1.05
N TRP A 307 -9.74 7.89 -1.86
CA TRP A 307 -9.72 9.36 -1.89
C TRP A 307 -10.24 9.98 -0.60
N GLN A 308 -11.24 9.38 0.06
CA GLN A 308 -11.73 9.86 1.35
C GLN A 308 -10.70 9.66 2.47
N ASN A 309 -10.04 8.50 2.51
CA ASN A 309 -9.18 8.10 3.63
C ASN A 309 -7.68 8.44 3.46
N ALA A 310 -7.25 9.04 2.36
CA ALA A 310 -5.85 9.45 2.23
C ALA A 310 -5.49 10.46 3.34
N ASP A 311 -4.30 10.41 3.92
CA ASP A 311 -3.95 11.31 5.03
C ASP A 311 -3.57 12.71 4.49
N PRO A 312 -4.15 13.82 4.99
CA PRO A 312 -3.73 15.17 4.61
C PRO A 312 -2.38 15.63 5.20
N GLU A 313 -1.88 15.01 6.28
CA GLU A 313 -0.73 15.51 7.06
C GLU A 313 0.60 14.77 6.84
N ASP A 314 0.61 13.63 6.13
CA ASP A 314 1.84 12.88 5.82
C ASP A 314 2.63 13.52 4.66
N ARG A 315 3.08 14.78 4.84
CA ARG A 315 3.86 15.56 3.87
C ARG A 315 5.36 15.23 3.87
N SER A 316 5.78 14.15 4.53
CA SER A 316 7.18 13.76 4.61
C SER A 316 7.56 12.84 3.44
N LEU A 317 8.29 13.42 2.47
CA LEU A 317 8.83 12.86 1.21
C LEU A 317 7.98 13.15 -0.05
N SER A 318 8.42 14.17 -0.80
CA SER A 318 8.14 14.54 -2.20
C SER A 318 6.92 13.86 -2.88
N GLU A 319 5.86 14.64 -3.14
CA GLU A 319 4.69 14.28 -3.97
C GLU A 319 4.36 12.78 -3.95
N ASP A 320 3.65 12.39 -2.90
CA ASP A 320 3.18 11.05 -2.56
C ASP A 320 3.00 10.15 -3.80
N ARG A 321 3.94 9.21 -4.01
CA ARG A 321 3.81 8.18 -5.06
C ARG A 321 2.43 7.54 -4.96
N LYS A 322 1.93 7.32 -3.74
CA LYS A 322 0.58 6.84 -3.45
C LYS A 322 -0.51 7.59 -4.23
N LEU A 323 -0.47 8.91 -4.18
CA LEU A 323 -1.45 9.78 -4.82
C LEU A 323 -1.30 9.76 -6.35
N VAL A 324 -0.07 9.72 -6.88
CA VAL A 324 0.20 9.59 -8.32
C VAL A 324 -0.43 8.31 -8.89
N PHE A 325 -0.32 7.18 -8.18
CA PHE A 325 -0.86 5.90 -8.65
C PHE A 325 -2.37 5.78 -8.44
N LEU A 326 -2.89 6.24 -7.30
CA LEU A 326 -4.33 6.37 -7.09
C LEU A 326 -4.96 7.23 -8.21
N ARG A 327 -4.31 8.32 -8.57
CA ARG A 327 -4.70 9.20 -9.68
C ARG A 327 -4.63 8.50 -11.04
N ALA A 328 -3.60 7.71 -11.33
CA ALA A 328 -3.51 6.96 -12.57
C ALA A 328 -4.63 5.91 -12.72
N ALA A 329 -4.88 5.11 -11.68
CA ALA A 329 -5.93 4.09 -11.67
C ALA A 329 -7.34 4.72 -11.72
N THR A 330 -7.58 5.77 -10.93
CA THR A 330 -8.82 6.55 -10.99
C THR A 330 -9.01 7.19 -12.36
N GLY A 331 -7.94 7.71 -12.96
CA GLY A 331 -7.94 8.25 -14.32
C GLY A 331 -8.31 7.21 -15.37
N TRP A 332 -7.89 5.95 -15.22
CA TRP A 332 -8.34 4.86 -16.10
C TRP A 332 -9.85 4.62 -15.95
N LEU A 333 -10.37 4.53 -14.72
CA LEU A 333 -11.82 4.41 -14.48
C LEU A 333 -12.60 5.57 -15.12
N ILE A 334 -12.11 6.79 -14.91
CA ILE A 334 -12.69 8.01 -15.49
C ILE A 334 -12.62 8.01 -17.01
N ARG A 335 -11.64 7.38 -17.67
CA ARG A 335 -11.58 7.31 -19.13
C ARG A 335 -12.50 6.25 -19.73
N HIS A 336 -12.63 5.10 -19.08
CA HIS A 336 -13.18 3.90 -19.72
C HIS A 336 -14.56 3.47 -19.19
N CYS A 337 -14.92 3.80 -17.94
CA CYS A 337 -16.16 3.35 -17.34
C CYS A 337 -17.37 4.22 -17.69
N ALA A 338 -18.58 3.74 -17.40
CA ALA A 338 -19.80 4.52 -17.60
C ALA A 338 -19.76 5.81 -16.78
N VAL A 339 -20.23 6.90 -17.37
CA VAL A 339 -20.22 8.22 -16.73
C VAL A 339 -21.02 8.19 -15.43
N ASP A 340 -22.17 7.53 -15.39
CA ASP A 340 -23.02 7.39 -14.21
C ASP A 340 -22.31 6.70 -13.03
N SER A 341 -21.39 5.76 -13.31
CA SER A 341 -20.57 5.13 -12.27
C SER A 341 -19.54 6.11 -11.71
N VAL A 342 -18.88 6.85 -12.61
CA VAL A 342 -17.83 7.82 -12.25
C VAL A 342 -18.39 8.98 -11.44
N GLN A 343 -19.64 9.40 -11.66
CA GLN A 343 -20.30 10.46 -10.90
C GLN A 343 -20.33 10.20 -9.37
N LYS A 344 -20.27 8.94 -8.93
CA LYS A 344 -20.27 8.52 -7.52
C LYS A 344 -18.96 8.79 -6.78
N LEU A 345 -17.89 9.22 -7.47
CA LEU A 345 -16.60 9.52 -6.85
C LEU A 345 -16.69 10.75 -5.92
N PRO A 346 -15.87 10.82 -4.86
CA PRO A 346 -15.89 11.90 -3.87
C PRO A 346 -15.12 13.12 -4.39
N TRP A 347 -15.73 13.85 -5.33
CA TRP A 347 -15.07 14.92 -6.07
C TRP A 347 -14.46 16.03 -5.20
N THR A 348 -15.10 16.38 -4.09
CA THR A 348 -14.57 17.38 -3.14
C THR A 348 -13.27 16.90 -2.51
N ASP A 349 -13.20 15.66 -2.02
CA ASP A 349 -11.98 15.08 -1.47
C ASP A 349 -10.88 14.91 -2.52
N MET A 350 -11.25 14.61 -3.76
CA MET A 350 -10.31 14.56 -4.88
C MET A 350 -9.69 15.93 -5.18
N ILE A 351 -10.47 17.00 -5.15
CA ILE A 351 -9.99 18.38 -5.39
C ILE A 351 -9.03 18.81 -4.28
N ARG A 352 -9.38 18.59 -3.00
CA ARG A 352 -8.52 18.89 -1.83
C ARG A 352 -7.14 18.23 -1.90
N ARG A 353 -7.02 17.17 -2.70
CA ARG A 353 -5.82 16.38 -2.90
C ARG A 353 -5.19 16.61 -4.28
N GLY A 354 -5.51 17.71 -4.95
CA GLY A 354 -4.88 18.08 -6.23
C GLY A 354 -5.33 17.26 -7.44
N GLY A 355 -6.49 16.59 -7.37
CA GLY A 355 -7.09 15.79 -8.45
C GLY A 355 -7.79 16.60 -9.55
N ARG A 356 -7.35 17.83 -9.82
CA ARG A 356 -7.96 18.74 -10.81
C ARG A 356 -8.14 18.10 -12.19
N ASP A 357 -7.09 17.45 -12.70
CA ASP A 357 -7.10 16.81 -14.00
C ASP A 357 -8.16 15.70 -14.11
N LEU A 358 -8.41 14.97 -13.02
CA LEU A 358 -9.43 13.93 -12.96
C LEU A 358 -10.83 14.53 -13.05
N VAL A 359 -11.06 15.65 -12.36
CA VAL A 359 -12.33 16.40 -12.46
C VAL A 359 -12.51 16.87 -13.90
N VAL A 360 -11.51 17.53 -14.49
CA VAL A 360 -11.57 18.01 -15.88
C VAL A 360 -11.84 16.85 -16.85
N ALA A 361 -11.13 15.73 -16.73
CA ALA A 361 -11.36 14.55 -17.57
C ALA A 361 -12.77 13.99 -17.43
N ALA A 362 -13.34 13.99 -16.22
CA ALA A 362 -14.73 13.58 -16.00
C ALA A 362 -15.71 14.59 -16.63
N MET A 363 -15.44 15.89 -16.53
CA MET A 363 -16.24 16.95 -17.16
C MET A 363 -16.26 16.80 -18.69
N GLU A 364 -15.11 16.55 -19.30
CA GLU A 364 -14.96 16.35 -20.76
C GLU A 364 -15.75 15.13 -21.26
N ARG A 365 -15.95 14.12 -20.40
CA ARG A 365 -16.80 12.96 -20.69
C ARG A 365 -18.29 13.19 -20.39
N GLY A 366 -18.67 14.38 -19.92
CA GLY A 366 -20.06 14.72 -19.62
C GLY A 366 -20.55 14.26 -18.24
N ALA A 367 -19.66 14.04 -17.27
CA ALA A 367 -20.07 13.74 -15.90
C ALA A 367 -20.85 14.91 -15.28
N VAL A 368 -22.08 14.63 -14.84
CA VAL A 368 -22.92 15.57 -14.10
C VAL A 368 -22.70 15.31 -12.62
N PHE A 369 -22.23 16.31 -11.88
CA PHE A 369 -22.00 16.15 -10.45
C PHE A 369 -23.30 16.36 -9.68
N SER A 370 -23.54 15.54 -8.66
CA SER A 370 -24.76 15.63 -7.84
C SER A 370 -24.82 16.91 -7.02
N ASP A 371 -23.67 17.46 -6.65
CA ASP A 371 -23.53 18.70 -5.88
C ASP A 371 -22.43 19.58 -6.51
N PRO A 372 -22.74 20.27 -7.63
CA PRO A 372 -21.75 21.12 -8.29
C PRO A 372 -21.34 22.32 -7.43
N ALA A 373 -22.21 22.80 -6.54
CA ALA A 373 -21.93 23.95 -5.67
C ALA A 373 -20.81 23.63 -4.68
N SER A 374 -20.88 22.49 -3.99
CA SER A 374 -19.83 22.06 -3.06
C SER A 374 -18.49 21.80 -3.74
N ILE A 375 -18.51 21.26 -4.97
CA ILE A 375 -17.30 21.06 -5.79
C ILE A 375 -16.68 22.40 -6.19
N ILE A 376 -17.49 23.37 -6.63
CA ILE A 376 -17.04 24.73 -6.96
C ILE A 376 -16.45 25.41 -5.72
N ASN A 377 -17.15 25.37 -4.58
CA ASN A 377 -16.67 25.95 -3.32
C ASN A 377 -15.35 25.32 -2.88
N THR A 378 -15.22 24.00 -3.01
CA THR A 378 -13.97 23.29 -2.72
C THR A 378 -12.85 23.76 -3.64
N ALA A 379 -13.08 23.89 -4.94
CA ALA A 379 -12.09 24.41 -5.89
C ALA A 379 -11.67 25.87 -5.58
N ILE A 380 -12.61 26.71 -5.13
CA ILE A 380 -12.31 28.07 -4.67
C ILE A 380 -11.40 28.04 -3.42
N CYS A 381 -11.74 27.22 -2.43
CA CYS A 381 -10.95 27.06 -1.20
C CYS A 381 -9.56 26.47 -1.44
N GLU A 382 -9.41 25.59 -2.42
CA GLU A 382 -8.10 25.09 -2.89
C GLU A 382 -7.36 26.07 -3.80
N ARG A 383 -7.91 27.29 -4.00
CA ARG A 383 -7.35 28.35 -4.86
C ARG A 383 -7.17 27.94 -6.32
N ASP A 384 -7.95 26.96 -6.80
CA ASP A 384 -7.99 26.57 -8.20
C ASP A 384 -9.06 27.37 -8.96
N ALA A 385 -8.73 28.64 -9.24
CA ALA A 385 -9.63 29.55 -9.93
C ALA A 385 -10.04 29.04 -11.32
N GLU A 386 -9.15 28.35 -12.03
CA GLU A 386 -9.44 27.83 -13.37
C GLU A 386 -10.46 26.69 -13.32
N LEU A 387 -10.32 25.75 -12.37
CA LEU A 387 -11.29 24.67 -12.19
C LEU A 387 -12.65 25.22 -11.76
N ALA A 388 -12.68 26.08 -10.76
CA ALA A 388 -13.91 26.69 -10.27
C ALA A 388 -14.64 27.49 -11.37
N ILE A 389 -13.93 28.32 -12.13
CA ILE A 389 -14.51 29.05 -13.28
C ILE A 389 -15.00 28.08 -14.37
N GLY A 390 -14.26 27.02 -14.65
CA GLY A 390 -14.65 25.99 -15.62
C GLY A 390 -15.96 25.31 -15.23
N LEU A 391 -16.11 24.94 -13.96
CA LEU A 391 -17.32 24.34 -13.39
C LEU A 391 -18.51 25.30 -13.43
N MET A 392 -18.33 26.54 -12.96
CA MET A 392 -19.39 27.57 -12.98
C MET A 392 -19.90 27.84 -14.41
N ARG A 393 -19.00 27.91 -15.40
CA ARG A 393 -19.39 28.06 -16.81
C ARG A 393 -20.18 26.88 -17.34
N ARG A 394 -19.75 25.66 -17.01
CA ARG A 394 -20.39 24.43 -17.50
C ARG A 394 -21.79 24.28 -16.93
N ASP A 395 -21.91 24.47 -15.62
CA ASP A 395 -23.15 24.17 -14.88
C ASP A 395 -24.10 25.38 -14.82
N GLY A 396 -23.66 26.56 -15.28
CA GLY A 396 -24.43 27.80 -15.21
C GLY A 396 -24.68 28.28 -13.78
N LEU A 397 -23.91 27.78 -12.82
CA LEU A 397 -24.02 28.10 -11.40
C LEU A 397 -23.05 29.23 -11.05
N ASN A 398 -23.53 30.29 -10.40
CA ASN A 398 -22.69 31.32 -9.80
C ASN A 398 -22.85 31.24 -8.28
N VAL A 399 -21.78 30.88 -7.56
CA VAL A 399 -21.78 30.75 -6.08
C VAL A 399 -21.61 32.10 -5.37
N GLY A 400 -21.37 33.19 -6.12
CA GLY A 400 -21.30 34.55 -5.60
C GLY A 400 -20.03 34.89 -4.81
N LEU A 401 -20.01 36.09 -4.22
CA LEU A 401 -18.88 36.57 -3.41
C LEU A 401 -18.80 35.91 -2.04
N SER A 402 -19.91 35.38 -1.51
CA SER A 402 -19.97 34.69 -0.22
C SER A 402 -19.01 33.48 -0.17
N ALA A 403 -19.04 32.62 -1.18
CA ALA A 403 -18.12 31.48 -1.30
C ALA A 403 -16.65 31.93 -1.43
N PHE A 404 -16.39 32.97 -2.22
CA PHE A 404 -15.04 33.54 -2.36
C PHE A 404 -14.49 34.07 -1.03
N LEU A 405 -15.29 34.85 -0.28
CA LEU A 405 -14.87 35.40 0.99
C LEU A 405 -14.72 34.34 2.08
N ALA A 406 -15.57 33.31 2.09
CA ALA A 406 -15.44 32.18 3.01
C ALA A 406 -14.06 31.52 2.88
N CYS A 407 -13.59 31.37 1.64
CA CYS A 407 -12.31 30.75 1.30
C CYS A 407 -11.11 31.72 1.29
N LEU A 408 -11.35 33.03 1.45
CA LEU A 408 -10.30 34.04 1.34
C LEU A 408 -9.26 33.82 2.45
N THR A 409 -8.01 33.61 2.08
CA THR A 409 -6.92 33.42 3.05
C THR A 409 -6.31 34.77 3.44
N PRO A 410 -5.97 35.04 4.72
CA PRO A 410 -5.28 36.26 5.14
C PRO A 410 -3.92 36.46 4.45
N ALA A 411 -3.52 37.72 4.24
CA ALA A 411 -2.28 38.05 3.52
C ALA A 411 -1.04 37.35 4.08
N GLN A 412 -0.95 37.23 5.40
CA GLN A 412 0.18 36.58 6.06
C GLN A 412 0.27 35.05 5.86
N LEU A 413 -0.83 34.39 5.46
CA LEU A 413 -0.90 32.94 5.23
C LEU A 413 -0.85 32.57 3.74
N THR A 414 -0.87 33.57 2.85
CA THR A 414 -0.79 33.36 1.40
C THR A 414 0.50 33.93 0.82
N ARG A 415 1.06 33.24 -0.18
CA ARG A 415 2.26 33.68 -0.92
C ARG A 415 1.96 34.18 -2.33
N ASP A 416 0.76 33.88 -2.86
CA ASP A 416 0.30 34.26 -4.21
C ASP A 416 -1.19 34.60 -4.17
N GLY A 417 -1.55 35.75 -4.73
CA GLY A 417 -2.93 36.26 -4.82
C GLY A 417 -3.51 36.24 -6.22
N ALA A 418 -2.77 35.77 -7.24
CA ALA A 418 -3.21 35.85 -8.63
C ALA A 418 -4.47 35.00 -8.93
N GLY A 419 -4.59 33.84 -8.28
CA GLY A 419 -5.78 32.98 -8.35
C GLY A 419 -7.01 33.69 -7.77
N ASP A 420 -6.87 34.29 -6.59
CA ASP A 420 -7.95 35.02 -5.92
C ASP A 420 -8.43 36.21 -6.74
N LEU A 421 -7.50 37.00 -7.30
CA LEU A 421 -7.84 38.11 -8.19
C LEU A 421 -8.56 37.66 -9.46
N ARG A 422 -8.14 36.53 -10.04
CA ARG A 422 -8.80 35.95 -11.23
C ARG A 422 -10.22 35.52 -10.90
N MET A 423 -10.41 34.88 -9.75
CA MET A 423 -11.72 34.45 -9.26
C MET A 423 -12.64 35.66 -9.02
N LEU A 424 -12.16 36.63 -8.24
CA LEU A 424 -12.88 37.87 -7.93
C LEU A 424 -13.29 38.62 -9.20
N SER A 425 -12.35 38.82 -10.13
CA SER A 425 -12.61 39.48 -11.41
C SER A 425 -13.63 38.74 -12.26
N TRP A 426 -13.70 37.41 -12.13
CA TRP A 426 -14.73 36.62 -12.81
C TRP A 426 -16.10 36.84 -12.17
N LEU A 427 -16.20 36.72 -10.85
CA LEU A 427 -17.46 36.87 -10.10
C LEU A 427 -18.11 38.24 -10.35
N ILE A 428 -17.33 39.32 -10.25
CA ILE A 428 -17.81 40.70 -10.48
C ILE A 428 -18.32 40.88 -11.91
N ARG A 429 -17.57 40.39 -12.92
CA ARG A 429 -18.01 40.45 -14.33
C ARG A 429 -19.28 39.64 -14.61
N HIS A 430 -19.61 38.69 -13.75
CA HIS A 430 -20.80 37.85 -13.87
C HIS A 430 -21.89 38.24 -12.86
N GLY A 431 -21.90 39.51 -12.44
CA GLY A 431 -23.02 40.14 -11.74
C GLY A 431 -22.99 40.00 -10.23
N ALA A 432 -21.87 39.57 -9.63
CA ALA A 432 -21.74 39.64 -8.18
C ALA A 432 -21.63 41.11 -7.75
N ASP A 433 -22.46 41.51 -6.77
CA ASP A 433 -22.49 42.87 -6.23
C ASP A 433 -21.34 43.05 -5.23
N PRO A 434 -20.36 43.93 -5.51
CA PRO A 434 -19.21 44.12 -4.63
C PRO A 434 -19.56 44.76 -3.27
N ASP A 435 -20.79 45.26 -3.09
CA ASP A 435 -21.32 45.81 -1.84
C ASP A 435 -22.26 44.86 -1.08
N GLU A 436 -22.57 43.67 -1.62
CA GLU A 436 -23.44 42.71 -0.95
C GLU A 436 -22.83 42.28 0.39
N THR A 437 -23.52 42.62 1.49
CA THR A 437 -23.06 42.30 2.83
C THR A 437 -23.18 40.81 3.12
N ILE A 438 -22.08 40.22 3.60
CA ILE A 438 -21.97 38.79 3.91
C ILE A 438 -21.64 38.67 5.40
N ALA A 439 -22.58 38.12 6.17
CA ALA A 439 -22.52 38.06 7.63
C ALA A 439 -22.17 39.45 8.24
N ASP A 440 -22.98 40.45 7.85
CA ASP A 440 -22.88 41.86 8.28
C ASP A 440 -21.54 42.57 7.99
N ALA A 441 -20.75 42.07 7.03
CA ALA A 441 -19.57 42.75 6.53
C ALA A 441 -19.60 42.87 5.00
N SER A 442 -19.16 44.01 4.47
CA SER A 442 -18.95 44.13 3.03
C SER A 442 -17.67 43.38 2.60
N PRO A 443 -17.60 42.91 1.34
CA PRO A 443 -16.40 42.27 0.81
C PRO A 443 -15.13 43.11 0.98
N LEU A 444 -15.25 44.44 0.80
CA LEU A 444 -14.14 45.36 0.97
C LEU A 444 -13.64 45.39 2.42
N ALA A 445 -14.56 45.44 3.39
CA ALA A 445 -14.21 45.44 4.80
C ALA A 445 -13.48 44.15 5.21
N VAL A 446 -13.93 42.99 4.71
CA VAL A 446 -13.25 41.70 4.95
C VAL A 446 -11.85 41.69 4.35
N ALA A 447 -11.69 42.16 3.11
CA ALA A 447 -10.39 42.23 2.46
C ALA A 447 -9.39 43.12 3.21
N GLU A 448 -9.84 44.27 3.72
CA GLU A 448 -9.03 45.18 4.55
C GLU A 448 -8.65 44.55 5.89
N LEU A 449 -9.58 43.86 6.55
CA LEU A 449 -9.30 43.12 7.79
C LEU A 449 -8.24 42.03 7.59
N TYR A 450 -8.27 41.35 6.44
CA TYR A 450 -7.35 40.28 6.08
C TYR A 450 -6.02 40.79 5.49
N ASP A 451 -5.85 42.13 5.41
CA ASP A 451 -4.74 42.86 4.77
C ASP A 451 -4.49 42.44 3.31
N ARG A 452 -5.55 42.00 2.62
CA ARG A 452 -5.54 41.60 1.21
C ARG A 452 -5.68 42.83 0.31
N ARG A 453 -4.62 43.64 0.27
CA ARG A 453 -4.60 44.93 -0.44
C ARG A 453 -5.00 44.81 -1.91
N GLU A 454 -4.50 43.79 -2.59
CA GLU A 454 -4.81 43.54 -3.99
C GLU A 454 -6.30 43.25 -4.22
N VAL A 455 -6.94 42.52 -3.30
CA VAL A 455 -8.38 42.22 -3.34
C VAL A 455 -9.18 43.47 -3.01
N ALA A 456 -8.76 44.23 -2.00
CA ALA A 456 -9.40 45.48 -1.60
C ALA A 456 -9.39 46.53 -2.74
N GLU A 457 -8.26 46.70 -3.42
CA GLU A 457 -8.18 47.61 -4.58
C GLU A 457 -9.05 47.13 -5.74
N ALA A 458 -9.05 45.83 -6.07
CA ALA A 458 -9.92 45.28 -7.11
C ALA A 458 -11.42 45.47 -6.79
N LEU A 459 -11.81 45.35 -5.52
CA LEU A 459 -13.19 45.64 -5.08
C LEU A 459 -13.54 47.12 -5.22
N LYS A 460 -12.63 48.04 -4.84
CA LYS A 460 -12.82 49.49 -5.03
C LYS A 460 -12.95 49.86 -6.51
N GLU A 461 -12.11 49.29 -7.38
CA GLU A 461 -12.19 49.48 -8.83
C GLU A 461 -13.53 48.99 -9.41
N ALA A 462 -14.10 47.96 -8.82
CA ALA A 462 -15.43 47.45 -9.15
C ALA A 462 -16.59 48.27 -8.57
N GLY A 463 -16.31 49.31 -7.79
CA GLY A 463 -17.32 50.22 -7.24
C GLY A 463 -17.73 49.92 -5.80
N ALA A 464 -17.04 49.02 -5.08
CA ALA A 464 -17.33 48.76 -3.67
C ALA A 464 -17.22 50.04 -2.83
N GLY A 465 -18.28 50.38 -2.12
CA GLY A 465 -18.32 51.45 -1.15
C GLY A 465 -17.63 51.08 0.15
N SER A 466 -17.00 52.05 0.81
CA SER A 466 -16.54 51.86 2.19
C SER A 466 -17.75 51.86 3.12
N THR A 467 -18.20 50.66 3.50
CA THR A 467 -19.20 50.47 4.55
C THR A 467 -18.54 49.86 5.77
N ALA A 468 -18.79 50.47 6.94
CA ALA A 468 -18.19 50.05 8.19
C ALA A 468 -18.77 48.70 8.64
N PHE A 469 -17.91 47.86 9.21
CA PHE A 469 -18.31 46.70 10.01
C PHE A 469 -19.39 47.07 11.03
N THR A 470 -20.46 46.27 11.14
CA THR A 470 -21.28 46.27 12.35
C THR A 470 -20.57 45.48 13.46
N GLY A 471 -20.94 45.69 14.73
CA GLY A 471 -20.21 45.12 15.88
C GLY A 471 -20.14 43.59 15.89
N GLU A 472 -21.20 42.89 15.49
CA GLU A 472 -21.26 41.43 15.46
C GLU A 472 -20.50 40.84 14.26
N GLY A 473 -20.71 41.40 13.05
CA GLY A 473 -19.96 41.00 11.85
C GLY A 473 -18.45 41.18 12.03
N ARG A 474 -17.99 42.26 12.68
CA ARG A 474 -16.56 42.45 12.98
C ARG A 474 -15.99 41.33 13.82
N ARG A 475 -16.68 40.93 14.89
CA ARG A 475 -16.18 39.88 15.80
C ARG A 475 -16.12 38.54 15.09
N LEU A 476 -17.12 38.21 14.30
CA LEU A 476 -17.14 36.99 13.49
C LEU A 476 -15.95 36.92 12.53
N TRP A 477 -15.78 37.94 11.68
CA TRP A 477 -14.69 37.92 10.69
C TRP A 477 -13.31 38.03 11.31
N LEU A 478 -13.18 38.75 12.43
CA LEU A 478 -11.94 38.77 13.21
C LEU A 478 -11.65 37.41 13.85
N GLY A 479 -12.66 36.72 14.37
CA GLY A 479 -12.56 35.36 14.88
C GLY A 479 -12.09 34.37 13.81
N ARG A 480 -12.73 34.36 12.64
CA ARG A 480 -12.27 33.55 11.49
C ARG A 480 -10.81 33.85 11.14
N LEU A 481 -10.43 35.13 11.02
CA LEU A 481 -9.04 35.53 10.76
C LEU A 481 -8.08 34.95 11.79
N LEU A 482 -8.35 35.14 13.07
CA LEU A 482 -7.47 34.71 14.15
C LEU A 482 -7.38 33.19 14.27
N ARG A 483 -8.48 32.47 14.09
CA ARG A 483 -8.51 31.00 14.05
C ARG A 483 -7.66 30.45 12.91
N LEU A 484 -7.80 31.01 11.70
CA LEU A 484 -6.96 30.63 10.55
C LEU A 484 -5.46 30.81 10.84
N VAL A 485 -5.09 31.86 11.58
CA VAL A 485 -3.70 32.13 11.97
C VAL A 485 -3.20 31.18 13.04
N ALA A 486 -4.07 30.84 13.99
CA ALA A 486 -3.80 29.85 15.03
C ALA A 486 -3.71 28.41 14.48
N GLY A 487 -4.11 28.19 13.22
CA GLY A 487 -4.18 26.85 12.61
C GLY A 487 -5.46 26.09 12.95
N PHE A 488 -6.46 26.77 13.51
CA PHE A 488 -7.77 26.18 13.79
C PHE A 488 -8.69 26.27 12.56
N PRO A 489 -9.65 25.34 12.41
CA PRO A 489 -10.74 25.50 11.45
C PRO A 489 -11.46 26.83 11.67
N PRO A 490 -11.83 27.58 10.61
CA PRO A 490 -12.58 28.82 10.75
C PRO A 490 -14.05 28.55 11.15
N ASP A 491 -14.68 29.51 11.84
CA ASP A 491 -16.11 29.44 12.18
C ASP A 491 -17.00 29.46 10.92
N LEU A 492 -17.82 28.43 10.70
CA LEU A 492 -18.74 28.33 9.54
C LEU A 492 -19.66 29.55 9.44
N LEU A 493 -19.79 30.17 8.26
CA LEU A 493 -20.65 31.33 7.97
C LEU A 493 -22.14 30.93 7.82
N PRO A 494 -23.10 31.87 7.94
CA PRO A 494 -24.54 31.57 7.91
C PRO A 494 -25.06 30.81 6.67
N PHE A 495 -24.31 30.85 5.57
CA PHE A 495 -24.64 30.21 4.30
C PHE A 495 -23.85 28.91 4.05
N GLU A 496 -22.93 28.54 4.96
CA GLU A 496 -22.15 27.30 4.88
C GLU A 496 -22.96 26.14 5.49
N ASP A 497 -22.85 24.96 4.87
CA ASP A 497 -23.51 23.75 5.36
C ASP A 497 -23.04 23.37 6.76
N GLY A 498 -23.97 23.00 7.64
CA GLY A 498 -23.67 22.65 9.02
C GLY A 498 -23.54 23.86 9.95
N TYR A 499 -23.76 25.08 9.45
CA TYR A 499 -23.95 26.26 10.29
C TYR A 499 -25.08 26.01 11.30
N GLN A 500 -24.77 26.15 12.58
CA GLN A 500 -25.74 26.16 13.66
C GLN A 500 -25.80 27.58 14.21
N ASP A 501 -27.01 28.04 14.54
CA ASP A 501 -27.27 29.36 15.14
C ASP A 501 -26.82 29.41 16.61
N THR A 502 -25.60 28.92 16.87
CA THR A 502 -24.89 29.13 18.12
C THR A 502 -24.39 30.57 18.13
N PRO A 503 -24.63 31.32 19.22
CA PRO A 503 -24.18 32.69 19.30
C PRO A 503 -22.67 32.73 19.17
N TRP A 504 -22.19 33.31 18.07
CA TRP A 504 -20.81 33.65 17.70
C TRP A 504 -20.01 34.39 18.77
N SER A 505 -20.64 34.71 19.89
CA SER A 505 -20.14 35.54 20.98
C SER A 505 -19.12 34.84 21.88
N MET A 506 -18.64 33.63 21.57
CA MET A 506 -17.79 32.88 22.51
C MET A 506 -16.37 32.56 22.01
N ASN A 507 -16.02 32.80 20.74
CA ASN A 507 -14.76 32.29 20.18
C ASN A 507 -13.64 33.35 20.09
N VAL A 508 -13.90 34.59 20.52
CA VAL A 508 -12.88 35.66 20.59
C VAL A 508 -13.05 36.44 21.89
N ASP A 509 -11.99 36.49 22.69
CA ASP A 509 -11.90 37.30 23.92
C ASP A 509 -10.76 38.31 23.80
N GLU A 510 -11.02 39.55 24.22
CA GLU A 510 -10.08 40.67 24.12
C GLU A 510 -9.54 41.01 25.50
N LYS A 511 -8.22 40.92 25.68
CA LYS A 511 -7.53 41.24 26.94
C LYS A 511 -6.28 42.06 26.67
N ASP A 512 -6.08 43.13 27.43
CA ASP A 512 -4.84 43.92 27.42
C ASP A 512 -3.86 43.28 28.41
N LEU A 513 -2.97 42.41 27.91
CA LEU A 513 -2.05 41.63 28.73
C LEU A 513 -0.82 42.43 29.15
N ASP A 514 -0.39 43.42 28.36
CA ASP A 514 0.81 44.21 28.60
C ASP A 514 0.55 45.62 29.13
N GLY A 515 -0.68 46.11 29.05
CA GLY A 515 -1.12 47.42 29.52
C GLY A 515 -0.85 48.55 28.53
N ASP A 516 -0.58 48.26 27.25
CA ASP A 516 -0.30 49.27 26.22
C ASP A 516 -1.58 49.91 25.64
N GLY A 517 -2.75 49.44 26.07
CA GLY A 517 -4.07 49.90 25.62
C GLY A 517 -4.54 49.26 24.31
N ARG A 518 -3.84 48.25 23.79
CA ARG A 518 -4.25 47.41 22.67
C ARG A 518 -4.54 46.00 23.18
N PRO A 519 -5.59 45.34 22.68
CA PRO A 519 -5.90 43.99 23.12
C PRO A 519 -5.03 42.94 22.43
N GLU A 520 -4.63 41.94 23.20
CA GLU A 520 -4.40 40.58 22.74
C GLU A 520 -5.74 39.84 22.64
N TYR A 521 -5.78 38.88 21.72
CA TYR A 521 -6.98 38.13 21.41
C TYR A 521 -6.78 36.68 21.77
N THR A 522 -7.75 36.11 22.49
CA THR A 522 -7.82 34.66 22.70
C THR A 522 -8.88 34.08 21.78
N VAL A 523 -8.55 33.01 21.07
CA VAL A 523 -9.50 32.25 20.25
C VAL A 523 -9.49 30.78 20.61
N TRP A 524 -10.64 30.13 20.51
CA TRP A 524 -10.83 28.72 20.86
C TRP A 524 -11.19 27.88 19.64
N ASP A 525 -10.81 26.61 19.66
CA ASP A 525 -11.31 25.62 18.72
C ASP A 525 -12.72 25.12 19.11
N ASN A 526 -13.43 24.51 18.15
CA ASN A 526 -14.77 23.98 18.38
C ASN A 526 -14.70 22.63 19.11
N CYS A 527 -14.98 22.65 20.41
CA CYS A 527 -14.86 21.52 21.33
C CYS A 527 -16.24 21.19 21.96
N GLY A 528 -16.68 19.93 21.85
CA GLY A 528 -17.99 19.48 22.36
C GLY A 528 -18.08 19.30 23.88
N SER A 529 -16.98 18.99 24.57
CA SER A 529 -16.89 19.06 26.05
C SER A 529 -15.48 18.84 26.62
N SER A 530 -15.19 19.56 27.71
CA SER A 530 -14.18 19.39 28.78
C SER A 530 -12.79 20.03 28.67
N VAL A 531 -12.15 20.09 27.50
CA VAL A 531 -10.91 20.87 27.29
C VAL A 531 -10.90 21.34 25.84
N CYS A 532 -10.71 22.64 25.64
CA CYS A 532 -10.73 23.26 24.32
C CYS A 532 -9.35 23.80 24.01
N ASP A 533 -8.84 23.48 22.83
CA ASP A 533 -7.65 24.12 22.30
C ASP A 533 -7.93 25.61 22.14
N PHE A 534 -6.94 26.44 22.45
CA PHE A 534 -7.03 27.87 22.31
C PHE A 534 -5.67 28.46 21.93
N ALA A 535 -5.71 29.65 21.35
CA ALA A 535 -4.52 30.42 21.05
C ALA A 535 -4.68 31.85 21.55
N VAL A 536 -3.59 32.42 22.09
CA VAL A 536 -3.47 33.85 22.38
C VAL A 536 -2.65 34.49 21.28
N LEU A 537 -3.18 35.54 20.65
CA LEU A 537 -2.56 36.21 19.52
C LEU A 537 -2.46 37.70 19.78
N MET A 538 -1.40 38.32 19.26
CA MET A 538 -1.25 39.77 19.23
C MET A 538 -1.06 40.28 17.80
N LYS A 539 -1.46 41.53 17.57
CA LYS A 539 -1.20 42.20 16.29
C LYS A 539 0.19 42.87 16.30
N ALA A 540 1.09 42.38 15.45
CA ALA A 540 2.43 42.93 15.23
C ALA A 540 2.50 43.57 13.84
N GLY A 541 2.10 44.85 13.76
CA GLY A 541 2.01 45.57 12.49
C GLY A 541 0.93 44.98 11.57
N HIS A 542 1.35 44.44 10.44
CA HIS A 542 0.48 43.79 9.44
C HIS A 542 0.28 42.29 9.68
N GLN A 543 0.95 41.73 10.69
CA GLN A 543 0.90 40.30 10.99
C GLN A 543 0.30 40.04 12.37
N TRP A 544 -0.23 38.85 12.54
CA TRP A 544 -0.70 38.31 13.80
C TRP A 544 0.32 37.29 14.29
N ARG A 545 0.74 37.42 15.55
CA ARG A 545 1.70 36.53 16.18
C ARG A 545 1.00 35.71 17.25
N VAL A 546 1.10 34.40 17.16
CA VAL A 546 0.68 33.48 18.22
C VAL A 546 1.67 33.59 19.39
N LEU A 547 1.17 33.93 20.56
CA LEU A 547 1.93 34.08 21.80
C LEU A 547 1.86 32.84 22.68
N LEU A 548 0.74 32.11 22.62
CA LEU A 548 0.48 30.87 23.35
C LEU A 548 -0.47 30.00 22.53
N ASN A 549 -0.24 28.69 22.50
CA ASN A 549 -1.18 27.69 22.03
C ASN A 549 -1.23 26.57 23.08
N ASP A 550 -2.39 26.29 23.64
CA ASP A 550 -2.59 25.30 24.71
C ASP A 550 -4.07 24.87 24.77
N ALA A 551 -4.42 23.97 25.68
CA ALA A 551 -5.77 23.43 25.81
C ALA A 551 -6.31 23.60 27.25
N GLY A 552 -7.49 24.21 27.40
CA GLY A 552 -8.18 24.35 28.69
C GLY A 552 -8.78 25.73 28.96
N SER A 553 -9.02 26.02 30.24
CA SER A 553 -9.50 27.33 30.68
C SER A 553 -8.34 28.28 30.93
N LEU A 554 -8.40 29.47 30.32
CA LEU A 554 -7.38 30.51 30.46
C LEU A 554 -7.78 31.56 31.51
N GLU A 555 -6.90 31.78 32.49
CA GLU A 555 -7.01 32.81 33.53
C GLU A 555 -5.82 33.79 33.42
N GLN A 556 -6.10 35.10 33.49
CA GLN A 556 -5.06 36.13 33.59
C GLN A 556 -4.71 36.36 35.07
N LEU A 557 -3.43 36.25 35.42
CA LEU A 557 -2.98 36.47 36.78
C LEU A 557 -2.59 37.94 37.02
N ALA A 558 -2.62 38.35 38.29
CA ALA A 558 -2.20 39.68 38.72
C ALA A 558 -0.67 39.86 38.69
N THR A 559 0.11 38.76 38.65
CA THR A 559 1.56 38.82 38.54
C THR A 559 1.97 39.23 37.12
N LYS A 560 3.05 40.00 37.01
CA LYS A 560 3.57 40.49 35.73
C LYS A 560 5.05 40.18 35.57
N HIS A 561 5.47 39.98 34.33
CA HIS A 561 6.86 39.89 33.91
C HIS A 561 7.07 40.65 32.60
N LEU A 562 8.11 41.50 32.54
CA LEU A 562 8.37 42.38 31.39
C LEU A 562 7.18 43.28 31.00
N GLY A 563 6.27 43.58 31.94
CA GLY A 563 5.03 44.34 31.71
C GLY A 563 3.80 43.49 31.39
N TRP A 564 4.00 42.23 31.00
CA TRP A 564 2.96 41.28 30.61
C TRP A 564 2.42 40.49 31.80
N SER A 565 1.10 40.30 31.89
CA SER A 565 0.49 39.39 32.87
C SER A 565 0.95 37.95 32.68
N ASP A 566 1.29 37.26 33.78
CA ASP A 566 1.41 35.81 33.76
C ASP A 566 0.01 35.20 33.49
N LEU A 567 -0.03 34.05 32.82
CA LEU A 567 -1.28 33.37 32.46
C LEU A 567 -1.35 32.02 33.17
N ARG A 568 -2.53 31.61 33.61
CA ARG A 568 -2.77 30.24 34.10
C ARG A 568 -3.70 29.52 33.15
N VAL A 569 -3.33 28.31 32.76
CA VAL A 569 -4.15 27.40 31.97
C VAL A 569 -4.51 26.21 32.85
N SER A 570 -5.80 25.87 32.91
CA SER A 570 -6.29 24.70 33.64
C SER A 570 -7.02 23.77 32.68
N GLY A 571 -6.47 22.58 32.46
CA GLY A 571 -7.03 21.55 31.59
C GLY A 571 -7.44 20.31 32.38
N ARG A 572 -8.62 19.76 32.13
CA ARG A 572 -9.07 18.50 32.74
C ARG A 572 -8.39 17.32 32.03
N VAL A 573 -7.57 16.58 32.75
CA VAL A 573 -6.85 15.41 32.20
C VAL A 573 -7.53 14.07 32.56
N ALA A 574 -8.33 14.04 33.63
CA ALA A 574 -9.17 12.91 33.99
C ALA A 574 -10.45 13.35 34.73
N ALA A 575 -11.33 12.39 35.05
CA ALA A 575 -12.62 12.67 35.67
C ALA A 575 -12.54 13.54 36.94
N ALA A 576 -11.46 13.43 37.71
CA ALA A 576 -11.22 14.21 38.92
C ALA A 576 -9.81 14.82 38.97
N GLU A 577 -9.14 14.98 37.82
CA GLU A 577 -7.77 15.46 37.76
C GLU A 577 -7.65 16.61 36.76
N TYR A 578 -7.03 17.70 37.21
CA TYR A 578 -6.74 18.88 36.41
C TYR A 578 -5.25 19.13 36.38
N GLN A 579 -4.73 19.44 35.21
CA GLN A 579 -3.38 19.98 35.03
C GLN A 579 -3.48 21.50 34.97
N MET A 580 -2.66 22.18 35.78
CA MET A 580 -2.58 23.63 35.84
C MET A 580 -1.17 24.06 35.44
N THR A 581 -1.06 24.93 34.45
CA THR A 581 0.21 25.50 34.00
C THR A 581 0.17 27.00 34.13
N VAL A 582 1.14 27.57 34.83
CA VAL A 582 1.39 29.01 34.83
C VAL A 582 2.44 29.31 33.75
N TYR A 583 2.10 30.20 32.83
CA TYR A 583 2.95 30.68 31.77
C TYR A 583 3.43 32.10 32.06
N ARG A 584 4.67 32.38 31.63
CA ARG A 584 5.31 33.69 31.73
C ARG A 584 5.83 34.12 30.38
N PHE A 585 5.61 35.38 30.03
CA PHE A 585 6.10 35.97 28.79
C PHE A 585 7.62 36.14 28.82
N ASP A 586 8.32 35.71 27.78
CA ASP A 586 9.80 35.76 27.71
C ASP A 586 10.36 36.93 26.87
N GLY A 587 9.47 37.79 26.34
CA GLY A 587 9.80 38.84 25.38
C GLY A 587 9.34 38.53 23.95
N VAL A 588 9.00 37.28 23.66
CA VAL A 588 8.54 36.80 22.35
C VAL A 588 7.22 36.04 22.45
N SER A 589 7.11 35.12 23.41
CA SER A 589 5.98 34.21 23.61
C SER A 589 5.81 33.83 25.10
N TYR A 590 4.75 33.11 25.43
CA TYR A 590 4.52 32.57 26.76
C TYR A 590 5.19 31.19 26.91
N LEU A 591 6.06 31.05 27.92
CA LEU A 591 6.72 29.79 28.26
C LEU A 591 6.23 29.23 29.61
N PRO A 592 6.15 27.89 29.77
CA PRO A 592 5.78 27.27 31.04
C PRO A 592 6.75 27.67 32.16
N LEU A 593 6.21 28.22 33.24
CA LEU A 593 6.95 28.59 34.45
C LEU A 593 6.78 27.55 35.57
N GLN A 594 5.54 27.12 35.79
CA GLN A 594 5.16 26.21 36.87
C GLN A 594 4.02 25.31 36.42
N CYS A 595 4.12 24.01 36.71
CA CYS A 595 3.10 23.03 36.38
C CYS A 595 2.71 22.22 37.61
N GLU A 596 1.40 22.04 37.78
CA GLU A 596 0.80 21.37 38.93
C GLU A 596 -0.33 20.45 38.46
N THR A 597 -0.57 19.38 39.20
CA THR A 597 -1.79 18.58 39.08
C THR A 597 -2.64 18.74 40.34
N ALA A 598 -3.93 18.96 40.15
CA ALA A 598 -4.95 19.03 41.19
C ALA A 598 -5.88 17.82 41.06
N THR A 599 -5.91 16.97 42.09
CA THR A 599 -6.78 15.79 42.16
C THR A 599 -7.89 16.01 43.18
N TYR A 600 -9.15 15.84 42.76
CA TYR A 600 -10.34 15.96 43.60
C TYR A 600 -10.79 14.58 44.09
N GLU A 601 -10.72 14.32 45.39
CA GLU A 601 -11.24 13.08 45.99
C GLU A 601 -12.59 13.35 46.66
N GLY A 602 -13.71 13.11 45.95
CA GLY A 602 -15.05 13.38 46.45
C GLY A 602 -15.37 14.88 46.53
N ASP A 603 -16.07 15.32 47.59
CA ASP A 603 -16.48 16.71 47.81
C ASP A 603 -15.45 17.56 48.59
N GLY A 604 -14.20 17.07 48.72
CA GLY A 604 -13.13 17.73 49.48
C GLY A 604 -12.28 18.72 48.67
N ASP A 605 -11.40 19.46 49.35
CA ASP A 605 -10.40 20.32 48.72
C ASP A 605 -9.44 19.49 47.84
N PRO A 606 -9.02 20.01 46.67
CA PRO A 606 -8.12 19.28 45.78
C PRO A 606 -6.73 19.09 46.40
N VAL A 607 -6.14 17.93 46.18
CA VAL A 607 -4.73 17.67 46.47
C VAL A 607 -3.89 18.20 45.30
N VAL A 608 -3.15 19.29 45.53
CA VAL A 608 -2.28 19.91 44.51
C VAL A 608 -0.84 19.40 44.65
N ARG A 609 -0.22 18.98 43.53
CA ARG A 609 1.17 18.51 43.49
C ARG A 609 1.94 19.16 42.34
N PRO A 610 3.18 19.60 42.55
CA PRO A 610 4.02 20.08 41.45
C PRO A 610 4.41 18.92 40.54
N VAL A 611 4.41 19.15 39.24
CA VAL A 611 4.83 18.20 38.21
C VAL A 611 5.81 18.87 37.23
N PRO A 612 6.67 18.10 36.53
CA PRO A 612 7.45 18.65 35.44
C PRO A 612 6.55 19.22 34.35
N CYS A 613 6.85 20.42 33.86
CA CYS A 613 6.16 20.96 32.70
C CYS A 613 6.47 20.13 31.44
N ALA A 614 5.44 19.82 30.67
CA ALA A 614 5.62 19.29 29.32
C ALA A 614 6.36 20.34 28.47
N ARG A 615 7.27 19.87 27.61
CA ARG A 615 8.04 20.74 26.72
C ARG A 615 7.36 20.91 25.38
#